data_AF-E0WJZ6-F1
#
_entry.id   AF-E0WJZ6-F1
#
_cell.length_a   1.000
_cell.length_b   1.000
_cell.length_c   1.000
_cell.angle_alpha   90.00
_cell.angle_beta   90.00
_cell.angle_gamma   90.00
#
_symmetry.space_group_name_H-M   'P 1'
#
loop_
_entity.id
_entity.type
_entity.pdbx_description
1 polymer ?
#
loop_
_entity_poly.entity_id
_entity_poly.type
_entity_poly.pdbx_seq_one_letter_code
_entity_poly.pdbx_strand_id
1 'polypeptide(L)'
;MFKDFYRTTFSFLKPLLLLLGLLLPFSLCIADGYISINPTWDEYTRKYKTYYFENGLDNFNKDQYKQAFQFFRKAQEYGIGLGSVYLAKMYL
;
A
#
# COMPACT_ATOMS: atom_id res chain seq x y z
N MET A 1 43.15 -23.10 -17.43
CA MET A 1 43.15 -21.62 -17.40
C MET A 1 41.82 -21.02 -17.82
N PHE A 2 41.34 -21.16 -19.07
CA PHE A 2 40.04 -20.59 -19.50
C PHE A 2 38.80 -21.20 -18.79
N LYS A 3 38.79 -22.52 -18.55
CA LYS A 3 37.66 -23.23 -17.92
C LYS A 3 37.48 -22.84 -16.45
N ASP A 4 38.58 -22.62 -15.75
CA ASP A 4 38.61 -22.25 -14.32
C ASP A 4 38.16 -20.80 -14.13
N PHE A 5 38.54 -19.93 -15.06
CA PHE A 5 38.05 -18.56 -15.12
C PHE A 5 36.52 -18.53 -15.30
N TYR A 6 35.99 -19.26 -16.28
CA TYR A 6 34.54 -19.34 -16.52
C TYR A 6 33.77 -19.89 -15.32
N ARG A 7 34.30 -20.93 -14.67
CA ARG A 7 33.68 -21.53 -13.47
C ARG A 7 33.64 -20.56 -12.30
N THR A 8 34.72 -19.81 -12.10
CA THR A 8 34.83 -18.81 -11.04
C THR A 8 33.86 -17.66 -11.29
N THR A 9 33.87 -17.08 -12.49
CA THR A 9 32.98 -15.98 -12.87
C THR A 9 31.50 -16.39 -12.79
N PHE A 10 31.16 -17.59 -13.26
CA PHE A 10 29.79 -18.10 -13.18
C PHE A 10 29.35 -18.40 -11.74
N SER A 11 30.28 -18.80 -10.87
CA SER A 11 30.02 -18.99 -9.44
C SER A 11 29.68 -17.67 -8.75
N PHE A 12 30.30 -16.55 -9.16
CA PHE A 12 29.96 -15.21 -8.66
C PHE A 12 28.68 -14.64 -9.28
N LEU A 13 28.37 -14.98 -10.53
CA LEU A 13 27.19 -14.48 -11.23
C LEU A 13 25.87 -15.08 -10.69
N LYS A 14 25.89 -16.36 -10.28
CA LYS A 14 24.71 -17.05 -9.73
C LYS A 14 24.04 -16.34 -8.55
N PRO A 15 24.75 -16.00 -7.45
CA PRO A 15 24.12 -15.31 -6.33
C PRO A 15 23.64 -13.91 -6.72
N LEU A 16 24.32 -13.23 -7.65
CA LEU A 16 23.90 -11.92 -8.16
C LEU A 16 22.57 -12.01 -8.94
N LEU A 17 22.40 -13.03 -9.78
CA LEU A 17 21.16 -13.28 -10.52
C LEU A 17 20.01 -13.68 -9.58
N LEU A 18 20.29 -14.45 -8.54
CA LEU A 18 19.33 -14.78 -7.48
C LEU A 18 18.89 -13.53 -6.72
N LEU A 19 19.84 -12.66 -6.36
CA LEU A 19 19.54 -11.39 -5.70
C LEU A 19 18.67 -10.49 -6.61
N LEU A 20 19.01 -10.39 -7.89
CA LEU A 20 18.23 -9.63 -8.86
C LEU A 20 16.80 -10.17 -8.99
N GLY A 21 16.65 -11.50 -9.10
CA GLY A 21 15.34 -12.17 -9.17
C GLY A 21 14.49 -11.98 -7.92
N LEU A 22 15.11 -11.88 -6.75
CA LEU A 22 14.42 -11.58 -5.49
C LEU A 22 14.06 -10.10 -5.36
N LEU A 23 14.88 -9.18 -5.86
CA LEU A 23 14.65 -7.74 -5.75
C LEU A 23 13.62 -7.21 -6.76
N LEU A 24 13.51 -7.83 -7.93
CA LEU A 24 12.59 -7.41 -8.99
C LEU A 24 11.11 -7.35 -8.52
N PRO A 25 10.54 -8.37 -7.85
CA PRO A 25 9.19 -8.31 -7.30
C PRO A 25 8.99 -7.17 -6.29
N PHE A 26 9.98 -6.90 -5.44
CA PHE A 26 9.92 -5.79 -4.47
C PHE A 26 9.91 -4.43 -5.17
N SER A 27 10.74 -4.24 -6.21
CA SER A 27 10.73 -3.00 -6.99
C SER A 27 9.41 -2.76 -7.73
N LEU A 28 8.80 -3.81 -8.28
CA LEU A 28 7.52 -3.72 -8.97
C LEU A 28 6.37 -3.39 -8.00
N CYS A 29 6.40 -3.98 -6.81
CA CYS A 29 5.44 -3.70 -5.74
C CYS A 29 5.50 -2.24 -5.25
N ILE A 30 6.69 -1.64 -5.20
CA ILE A 30 6.84 -0.22 -4.87
C ILE A 30 6.40 0.67 -6.04
N ALA A 31 6.72 0.28 -7.28
CA ALA A 31 6.39 1.08 -8.47
C ALA A 31 4.87 1.15 -8.74
N ASP A 32 4.11 0.07 -8.49
CA ASP A 32 2.65 0.05 -8.67
C ASP A 32 1.92 1.08 -7.78
N GLY A 33 2.54 1.51 -6.67
CA GLY A 33 2.04 2.60 -5.83
C GLY A 33 2.28 4.02 -6.37
N TYR A 34 3.14 4.19 -7.38
CA TYR A 34 3.64 5.49 -7.86
C TYR A 34 3.51 5.73 -9.37
N ILE A 35 3.05 4.75 -10.15
CA ILE A 35 2.81 4.93 -11.60
C ILE A 35 1.51 5.73 -11.79
N SER A 36 1.65 7.05 -11.80
CA SER A 36 0.59 8.00 -12.20
C SER A 36 0.31 7.83 -13.69
N ILE A 37 -0.86 7.28 -14.04
CA ILE A 37 -1.30 7.19 -15.44
C ILE A 37 -1.86 8.55 -15.90
N ASN A 38 -2.44 9.32 -14.98
CA ASN A 38 -3.00 10.65 -15.21
C ASN A 38 -3.26 11.33 -13.85
N PRO A 39 -2.85 12.60 -13.64
CA PRO A 39 -3.11 13.33 -12.39
C PRO A 39 -4.61 13.37 -12.01
N THR A 40 -5.53 13.41 -12.97
CA THR A 40 -6.98 13.40 -12.69
C THR A 40 -7.45 12.06 -12.13
N TRP A 41 -6.91 10.95 -12.67
CA TRP A 41 -7.23 9.61 -12.17
C TRP A 41 -6.63 9.38 -10.78
N ASP A 42 -5.44 9.91 -10.51
CA ASP A 42 -4.83 9.84 -9.18
C ASP A 42 -5.61 10.64 -8.15
N GLU A 43 -6.05 11.85 -8.50
CA GLU A 43 -6.88 12.66 -7.61
C GLU A 43 -8.22 11.98 -7.33
N TYR A 44 -8.89 11.46 -8.37
CA TYR A 44 -10.14 10.72 -8.23
C TYR A 44 -9.95 9.48 -7.36
N THR A 45 -8.91 8.69 -7.62
CA THR A 45 -8.60 7.47 -6.88
C THR A 45 -8.24 7.79 -5.44
N ARG A 46 -7.48 8.86 -5.19
CA ARG A 46 -7.14 9.32 -3.84
C ARG A 46 -8.38 9.78 -3.09
N LYS A 47 -9.23 10.61 -3.69
CA LYS A 47 -10.51 11.04 -3.10
C LYS A 47 -11.40 9.84 -2.79
N TYR A 48 -11.51 8.90 -3.72
CA TYR A 48 -12.29 7.67 -3.51
C TYR A 48 -11.70 6.83 -2.38
N LYS A 49 -10.37 6.67 -2.34
CA LYS A 49 -9.66 5.96 -1.28
C LYS A 49 -9.86 6.62 0.08
N THR A 50 -9.92 7.95 0.21
CA THR A 50 -10.05 8.62 1.53
C THR A 50 -11.48 8.97 1.91
N TYR A 51 -12.42 8.93 0.98
CA TYR A 51 -13.82 9.35 1.15
C TYR A 51 -14.47 8.80 2.41
N TYR A 52 -14.40 7.47 2.63
CA TYR A 52 -15.05 6.85 3.78
C TYR A 52 -14.43 7.30 5.10
N PHE A 53 -13.11 7.46 5.14
CA PHE A 53 -12.44 7.92 6.35
C PHE A 53 -12.77 9.38 6.67
N GLU A 54 -12.74 10.26 5.66
CA GLU A 54 -13.07 11.69 5.82
C GLU A 54 -14.52 11.90 6.28
N ASN A 55 -15.48 11.18 5.69
CA ASN A 55 -16.88 11.25 6.13
C ASN A 55 -17.05 10.68 7.55
N GLY A 56 -16.33 9.60 7.89
CA GLY A 56 -16.33 9.07 9.24
C GLY A 56 -15.85 10.10 10.26
N LEU A 57 -14.77 10.82 9.94
CA LEU A 57 -14.21 11.86 10.79
C LEU A 57 -15.14 13.07 10.94
N ASP A 58 -15.78 13.53 9.86
CA ASP A 58 -16.75 14.63 9.90
C ASP A 58 -17.96 14.28 10.77
N ASN A 59 -18.52 13.07 10.62
CA ASN A 59 -19.62 12.61 11.47
C ASN A 59 -19.18 12.44 12.93
N PHE A 60 -17.98 11.92 13.18
CA PHE A 60 -17.43 11.78 14.52
C PHE A 60 -17.34 13.14 15.23
N ASN A 61 -16.86 14.17 14.53
CA ASN A 61 -16.71 15.53 15.06
C ASN A 61 -18.04 16.25 15.28
N LYS A 62 -19.14 15.78 14.66
CA LYS A 62 -20.50 16.28 14.84
C LYS A 62 -21.30 15.45 15.86
N ASP A 63 -20.63 14.58 16.61
CA ASP A 63 -21.26 13.63 17.54
C ASP A 63 -22.27 12.67 16.89
N GLN A 64 -22.16 12.50 15.56
CA GLN A 64 -22.97 11.60 14.74
C GLN A 64 -22.37 10.19 14.75
N TYR A 65 -22.22 9.61 15.94
CA TYR A 65 -21.44 8.38 16.16
C TYR A 65 -21.96 7.17 15.37
N LYS A 66 -23.28 7.03 15.18
CA LYS A 66 -23.84 5.92 14.41
C LYS A 66 -23.38 5.96 12.94
N GLN A 67 -23.38 7.14 12.31
CA GLN A 67 -22.88 7.30 10.96
C GLN A 67 -21.36 7.15 10.91
N ALA A 68 -20.64 7.77 11.85
CA ALA A 68 -19.19 7.69 11.94
C ALA A 68 -18.71 6.23 11.99
N PHE A 69 -19.37 5.39 12.81
CA PHE A 69 -19.06 3.96 12.91
C PHE A 69 -19.16 3.24 11.56
N GLN A 70 -20.25 3.46 10.81
CA GLN A 70 -20.44 2.83 9.50
C GLN A 70 -19.37 3.25 8.51
N PHE A 71 -19.00 4.53 8.52
CA PHE A 71 -17.95 5.06 7.65
C PHE A 71 -16.56 4.52 8.00
N PHE A 72 -16.20 4.46 9.29
CA PHE A 72 -14.92 3.88 9.69
C PHE A 72 -14.83 2.38 9.42
N ARG A 73 -15.94 1.64 9.52
CA ARG A 73 -16.01 0.23 9.10
C ARG A 73 -15.72 0.07 7.61
N LYS A 74 -16.35 0.89 6.76
CA LYS A 74 -16.02 0.90 5.32
C LYS A 74 -14.56 1.25 5.08
N ALA A 75 -14.04 2.27 5.77
CA ALA A 75 -12.63 2.63 5.66
C ALA A 75 -11.71 1.44 5.99
N GLN A 76 -11.99 0.68 7.05
CA GLN A 76 -11.28 -0.56 7.37
C GLN A 76 -11.42 -1.63 6.26
N GLU A 77 -12.64 -1.86 5.76
CA GLU A 77 -12.91 -2.84 4.68
C GLU A 77 -12.13 -2.52 3.40
N TYR A 78 -11.92 -1.24 3.10
CA TYR A 78 -11.09 -0.76 1.98
C TYR A 78 -9.58 -0.70 2.29
N GLY A 79 -9.14 -1.24 3.44
CA GLY A 79 -7.72 -1.31 3.80
C GLY A 79 -7.13 -0.02 4.36
N ILE A 80 -7.95 0.96 4.72
CA ILE A 80 -7.49 2.19 5.38
C ILE A 80 -7.32 1.90 6.87
N GLY A 81 -6.07 1.69 7.31
CA GLY A 81 -5.76 1.34 8.70
C GLY A 81 -6.32 2.32 9.74
N LEU A 82 -6.41 3.61 9.41
CA LEU A 82 -6.99 4.65 10.27
C LEU A 82 -8.47 4.38 10.61
N GLY A 83 -9.23 3.69 9.75
CA GLY A 83 -10.60 3.28 10.06
C GLY A 83 -10.66 2.37 11.30
N SER A 84 -9.73 1.42 11.42
CA SER A 84 -9.65 0.51 12.58
C SER A 84 -9.30 1.27 13.86
N VAL A 85 -8.39 2.26 13.77
CA VAL A 85 -7.99 3.10 14.91
C VAL A 85 -9.18 3.88 15.45
N TYR A 86 -9.99 4.49 14.58
CA TYR A 86 -11.16 5.24 15.00
C TYR A 86 -12.31 4.36 15.49
N LEU A 87 -12.49 3.17 14.92
CA LEU A 87 -13.42 2.19 15.49
C LEU A 87 -13.03 1.83 16.92
N ALA A 88 -11.75 1.54 17.19
CA ALA A 88 -11.27 1.28 18.54
C ALA A 88 -11.52 2.47 19.49
N LYS A 89 -11.28 3.70 19.03
CA LYS A 89 -11.56 4.93 19.80
C LYS A 89 -13.03 5.06 20.20
N MET A 90 -13.96 4.59 19.37
CA MET A 90 -15.40 4.66 19.67
C MET A 90 -15.87 3.64 20.70
N TYR A 91 -15.03 2.66 21.06
CA TYR A 91 -15.33 1.66 22.10
C TYR A 91 -14.76 2.01 23.48
N LEU A 92 -14.01 3.12 23.60
CA LEU A 92 -13.48 3.66 24.86
C LEU A 92 -14.46 4.66 25.47
#